data_AF-A0A933MCM9-F1
#
_entry.id   AF-A0A933MCM9-F1
#
_cell.length_a   1.000
_cell.length_b   1.000
_cell.length_c   1.000
_cell.angle_alpha   90.00
_cell.angle_beta   90.00
_cell.angle_gamma   90.00
#
_symmetry.space_group_name_H-M   'P 1'
#
loop_
_entity.id
_entity.type
_entity.pdbx_description
1 polymer ?
#
loop_
_entity_poly.entity_id
_entity_poly.type
_entity_poly.pdbx_seq_one_letter_code
_entity_poly.pdbx_strand_id
1 'polypeptide(L)'
;MNRLRKLLFHVEMLDSAVDQKRTFFGPIIGHVRRFQQLLLESPEGLTQGELLLLARAVDLFFDKWRPSRTNSSVIFIPPREIAAMDWTVKEINALVGELARMPESAFRRLLRPAKSPSAKKGFEAVRRLMAPPEKTKRRIGFVQ
;
A
#
# COMPACT_ATOMS: atom_id res chain seq x y z
N MET A 1 -8.87 -6.38 -7.96
CA MET A 1 -7.78 -5.84 -7.11
C MET A 1 -8.13 -6.05 -5.64
N ASN A 2 -7.20 -6.56 -4.81
CA ASN A 2 -7.40 -6.72 -3.35
C ASN A 2 -7.61 -5.34 -2.69
N ARG A 3 -8.45 -5.25 -1.65
CA ARG A 3 -8.71 -4.05 -0.83
C ARG A 3 -7.44 -3.31 -0.42
N LEU A 4 -6.39 -4.03 0.00
CA LEU A 4 -5.12 -3.40 0.41
C LEU A 4 -4.45 -2.65 -0.75
N ARG A 5 -4.50 -3.20 -1.96
CA ARG A 5 -3.96 -2.55 -3.17
C ARG A 5 -4.81 -1.35 -3.61
N LYS A 6 -6.13 -1.42 -3.44
CA LYS A 6 -7.02 -0.26 -3.64
C LYS A 6 -6.70 0.86 -2.67
N LEU A 7 -6.50 0.53 -1.40
CA LEU A 7 -6.13 1.50 -0.38
C LEU A 7 -4.79 2.17 -0.72
N LEU A 8 -3.77 1.37 -1.07
CA LEU A 8 -2.48 1.90 -1.51
C LEU A 8 -2.62 2.86 -2.69
N PHE A 9 -3.36 2.47 -3.73
CA PHE A 9 -3.58 3.32 -4.90
C PHE A 9 -4.19 4.69 -4.52
N HIS A 10 -5.21 4.72 -3.68
CA HIS A 10 -5.82 5.99 -3.24
C HIS A 10 -4.88 6.82 -2.34
N VAL A 11 -4.10 6.16 -1.49
CA VAL A 11 -3.10 6.85 -0.66
C VAL A 11 -1.98 7.44 -1.52
N GLU A 12 -1.52 6.77 -2.57
CA GLU A 12 -0.54 7.30 -3.53
C GLU A 12 -1.10 8.49 -4.31
N MET A 13 -2.36 8.43 -4.74
CA MET A 13 -3.02 9.58 -5.36
C MET A 13 -3.08 10.79 -4.42
N LEU A 14 -3.44 10.55 -3.16
CA LEU A 14 -3.48 11.60 -2.15
C LEU A 14 -2.08 12.16 -1.87
N ASP A 15 -1.06 11.31 -1.75
CA ASP A 15 0.34 11.71 -1.54
C ASP A 15 0.82 12.64 -2.66
N SER A 16 0.57 12.26 -3.92
CA SER A 16 0.90 13.09 -5.08
C SER A 16 0.20 14.45 -5.03
N ALA A 17 -1.08 14.49 -4.67
CA ALA A 17 -1.84 15.73 -4.57
C ALA A 17 -1.34 16.64 -3.43
N VAL A 18 -1.02 16.08 -2.27
CA VAL A 18 -0.47 16.88 -1.16
C VAL A 18 0.94 17.39 -1.46
N ASP A 19 1.72 16.64 -2.24
CA ASP A 19 3.06 17.06 -2.65
C ASP A 19 3.05 18.20 -3.67
N GLN A 20 2.03 18.26 -4.53
CA GLN A 20 1.86 19.37 -5.48
C GLN A 20 1.50 20.70 -4.80
N LYS A 21 0.85 20.66 -3.63
CA LYS A 21 0.35 21.84 -2.91
C LYS A 21 0.78 21.83 -1.44
N ARG A 22 2.09 21.66 -1.21
CA ARG A 22 2.65 21.49 0.15
C ARG A 22 2.27 22.58 1.13
N THR A 23 2.22 23.84 0.70
CA THR A 23 1.86 24.97 1.58
C THR A 23 0.43 24.83 2.13
N PHE A 24 -0.50 24.33 1.31
CA PHE A 24 -1.89 24.12 1.72
C PHE A 24 -2.04 22.87 2.59
N PHE A 25 -1.40 21.77 2.19
CA PHE A 25 -1.53 20.46 2.86
C PHE A 25 -0.51 20.20 3.97
N GLY A 26 0.35 21.17 4.29
CA GLY A 26 1.44 21.05 5.27
C GLY A 26 1.07 20.27 6.54
N PRO A 27 -0.08 20.55 7.19
CA PRO A 27 -0.50 19.84 8.40
C PRO A 27 -0.74 18.33 8.25
N ILE A 28 -1.01 17.80 7.05
CA ILE A 28 -1.33 16.38 6.83
C ILE A 28 -0.29 15.59 6.06
N ILE A 29 0.68 16.23 5.42
CA ILE A 29 1.70 15.56 4.58
C ILE A 29 2.38 14.42 5.34
N GLY A 30 2.77 14.66 6.60
CA GLY A 30 3.42 13.63 7.43
C GLY A 30 2.55 12.40 7.65
N HIS A 31 1.24 12.59 7.85
CA HIS A 31 0.30 11.49 8.01
C HIS A 31 0.10 10.70 6.71
N VAL A 32 -0.04 11.39 5.58
CA VAL A 32 -0.21 10.74 4.26
C VAL A 32 1.02 9.93 3.88
N ARG A 33 2.22 10.48 4.05
CA ARG A 33 3.48 9.76 3.80
C ARG A 33 3.66 8.55 4.70
N ARG A 34 3.34 8.69 6.00
CA ARG A 34 3.38 7.55 6.93
C ARG A 34 2.39 6.46 6.50
N PHE A 35 1.22 6.85 6.01
CA PHE A 35 0.22 5.94 5.49
C PHE A 35 0.77 5.13 4.30
N GLN A 36 1.35 5.82 3.32
CA GLN A 36 1.94 5.19 2.16
C GLN A 36 3.09 4.24 2.56
N GLN A 37 3.98 4.70 3.43
CA GLN A 37 5.13 3.93 3.90
C GLN A 37 4.70 2.60 4.55
N LEU A 38 3.69 2.64 5.42
CA LEU A 38 3.19 1.44 6.09
C LEU A 38 2.59 0.43 5.12
N LEU A 39 1.94 0.90 4.05
CA LEU A 39 1.34 0.04 3.03
C LEU A 39 2.38 -0.59 2.08
N LEU A 40 3.49 0.11 1.82
CA LEU A 40 4.55 -0.34 0.91
C LEU A 40 5.64 -1.16 1.60
N GLU A 41 6.19 -0.65 2.70
CA GLU A 41 7.45 -1.12 3.27
C GLU A 41 7.27 -2.04 4.48
N SER A 42 6.17 -1.89 5.22
CA SER A 42 5.95 -2.62 6.48
C SER A 42 4.56 -3.26 6.59
N PRO A 43 4.06 -3.98 5.56
CA PRO A 43 2.75 -4.60 5.63
C PRO A 43 2.65 -5.65 6.75
N GLU A 44 3.74 -6.29 7.14
CA GLU A 44 3.72 -7.33 8.18
C GLU A 44 3.50 -6.76 9.60
N GLY A 45 4.01 -5.55 9.86
CA GLY A 45 3.85 -4.83 11.12
C GLY A 45 2.56 -4.01 11.21
N LEU A 46 1.92 -3.75 10.07
CA LEU A 46 0.71 -2.94 9.98
C LEU A 46 -0.45 -3.52 10.80
N THR A 47 -1.03 -2.69 11.66
CA THR A 47 -2.23 -3.04 12.43
C THR A 47 -3.48 -2.33 11.90
N GLN A 48 -4.66 -2.90 12.16
CA GLN A 48 -5.94 -2.25 11.86
C GLN A 48 -6.09 -0.92 12.61
N GLY A 49 -5.56 -0.84 13.84
CA GLY A 49 -5.60 0.37 14.66
C GLY A 49 -4.79 1.53 14.06
N GLU A 50 -3.59 1.26 13.54
CA GLU A 50 -2.78 2.28 12.86
C GLU A 50 -3.45 2.78 11.58
N LEU A 51 -4.07 1.88 10.80
CA LEU A 51 -4.84 2.26 9.62
C LEU A 51 -5.98 3.22 9.98
N LEU A 52 -6.75 2.90 11.02
CA LEU A 52 -7.83 3.75 11.51
C LEU A 52 -7.33 5.12 11.98
N LEU A 53 -6.21 5.14 12.73
CA LEU A 53 -5.64 6.38 13.24
C LEU A 53 -5.22 7.32 12.11
N LEU A 54 -4.51 6.79 11.10
CA LEU A 54 -4.04 7.58 9.96
C LEU A 54 -5.19 8.05 9.08
N ALA A 55 -6.16 7.18 8.79
CA ALA A 55 -7.35 7.55 8.03
C ALA A 55 -8.15 8.66 8.72
N ARG A 56 -8.33 8.56 10.05
CA ARG A 56 -9.00 9.58 10.85
C ARG A 56 -8.24 10.89 10.86
N ALA A 57 -6.90 10.88 10.97
CA ALA A 57 -6.11 12.10 10.91
C ALA A 57 -6.27 12.84 9.58
N VAL A 58 -6.28 12.10 8.46
CA VAL A 58 -6.56 12.66 7.13
C VAL A 58 -7.99 13.19 7.06
N ASP A 59 -8.98 12.41 7.52
CA ASP A 59 -10.38 12.80 7.44
C ASP A 59 -10.69 14.07 8.23
N LEU A 60 -10.13 14.21 9.44
CA LEU A 60 -10.29 15.39 10.29
C LEU A 60 -9.78 16.67 9.64
N PHE A 61 -8.79 16.60 8.75
CA PHE A 61 -8.35 17.77 8.00
C PHE A 61 -9.37 18.16 6.93
N PHE A 62 -9.91 17.18 6.20
CA PHE A 62 -10.90 17.41 5.15
C PHE A 62 -12.26 17.81 5.69
N ASP A 63 -12.65 17.27 6.84
CA ASP A 63 -13.95 17.51 7.48
C ASP A 63 -14.18 18.99 7.80
N LYS A 64 -13.12 19.74 8.13
CA LYS A 64 -13.16 21.20 8.35
C LYS A 64 -13.70 22.00 7.17
N TRP A 65 -13.64 21.41 5.97
CA TRP A 65 -14.05 22.02 4.72
C TRP A 65 -15.35 21.41 4.17
N ARG A 66 -15.90 20.39 4.83
CA ARG A 66 -17.18 19.82 4.44
C ARG A 66 -18.31 20.66 5.04
N PRO A 67 -19.42 20.85 4.32
CA PRO A 67 -20.57 21.54 4.88
C PRO A 67 -21.05 20.82 6.14
N SER A 68 -21.09 21.53 7.27
CA SER A 68 -21.71 21.00 8.49
C SER A 68 -23.21 20.82 8.25
N ARG A 69 -23.73 19.61 8.49
CA ARG A 69 -25.16 19.30 8.32
C ARG A 69 -26.07 20.08 9.27
N THR A 70 -25.52 20.76 10.26
CA THR A 70 -26.26 21.12 11.46
C THR A 70 -26.97 22.47 11.43
N ASN A 71 -26.72 23.35 10.45
CA ASN A 71 -27.52 24.55 10.14
C ASN A 71 -26.72 25.40 9.15
N SER A 72 -27.25 25.68 7.96
CA SER A 72 -27.12 27.02 7.36
C SER A 72 -27.69 27.06 5.95
N SER A 73 -28.51 28.07 5.74
CA SER A 73 -28.89 28.68 4.47
C SER A 73 -27.71 29.32 3.70
N VAL A 74 -26.46 28.91 3.98
CA VAL A 74 -25.23 29.45 3.39
C VAL A 74 -24.50 28.33 2.67
N ILE A 75 -24.35 28.47 1.36
CA ILE A 75 -23.60 27.52 0.54
C ILE A 75 -22.11 27.73 0.82
N PHE A 76 -21.50 26.83 1.58
CA PHE A 76 -20.04 26.79 1.75
C PHE A 76 -19.39 26.15 0.53
N ILE A 77 -18.49 26.88 -0.14
CA ILE A 77 -17.72 26.36 -1.26
C ILE A 77 -16.31 26.01 -0.74
N PRO A 78 -15.92 24.73 -0.73
CA PRO A 78 -14.58 24.34 -0.30
C PRO A 78 -13.50 24.81 -1.29
N PRO A 79 -12.24 24.96 -0.83
CA PRO A 79 -11.10 25.16 -1.72
C PRO A 79 -11.05 24.09 -2.82
N ARG A 80 -10.56 24.46 -4.01
CA ARG A 80 -10.52 23.56 -5.18
C ARG A 80 -9.70 22.29 -4.90
N GLU A 81 -8.62 22.44 -4.14
CA GLU A 81 -7.73 21.37 -3.71
C GLU A 81 -8.47 20.34 -2.85
N ILE A 82 -9.35 20.79 -1.95
CA ILE A 82 -10.19 19.92 -1.12
C ILE A 82 -11.22 19.23 -2.00
N ALA A 83 -11.96 19.99 -2.82
CA ALA A 83 -13.01 19.45 -3.67
C ALA A 83 -12.49 18.34 -4.60
N ALA A 84 -11.27 18.52 -5.14
CA ALA A 84 -10.63 17.54 -6.01
C ALA A 84 -10.30 16.21 -5.31
N MET A 85 -9.95 16.25 -4.02
CA MET A 85 -9.43 15.08 -3.27
C MET A 85 -10.41 14.49 -2.26
N ASP A 86 -11.52 15.17 -1.95
CA ASP A 86 -12.48 14.72 -0.94
C ASP A 86 -13.04 13.32 -1.25
N TRP A 87 -13.26 13.00 -2.53
CA TRP A 87 -13.68 11.65 -2.93
C TRP A 87 -12.60 10.61 -2.60
N THR A 88 -11.31 10.90 -2.84
CA THR A 88 -10.20 10.00 -2.53
C THR A 88 -10.11 9.74 -1.03
N VAL A 89 -10.30 10.78 -0.22
CA VAL A 89 -10.31 10.67 1.25
C VAL A 89 -11.48 9.83 1.73
N LYS A 90 -12.67 10.01 1.15
CA LYS A 90 -13.84 9.17 1.45
C LYS A 90 -13.60 7.70 1.12
N GLU A 91 -13.00 7.41 -0.05
CA GLU A 91 -12.64 6.04 -0.44
C GLU A 91 -11.60 5.42 0.51
N ILE A 92 -10.57 6.18 0.91
CA ILE A 92 -9.59 5.73 1.92
C ILE A 92 -10.31 5.34 3.21
N ASN A 93 -11.19 6.20 3.73
CA ASN A 93 -11.90 5.94 4.97
C ASN A 93 -12.87 4.76 4.86
N ALA A 94 -13.56 4.60 3.73
CA ALA A 94 -14.41 3.45 3.47
C ALA A 94 -13.61 2.14 3.47
N LEU A 95 -12.50 2.09 2.74
CA LEU A 95 -11.63 0.92 2.66
C LEU A 95 -11.01 0.57 4.01
N VAL A 96 -10.57 1.58 4.77
CA VAL A 96 -10.04 1.38 6.12
C VAL A 96 -11.12 0.89 7.07
N GLY A 97 -12.34 1.43 6.98
CA GLY A 97 -13.48 0.96 7.75
C GLY A 97 -13.85 -0.50 7.44
N GLU A 98 -13.80 -0.89 6.17
CA GLU A 98 -13.96 -2.30 5.77
C GLU A 98 -12.85 -3.18 6.36
N LEU A 99 -11.59 -2.77 6.21
CA LEU A 99 -10.43 -3.52 6.69
C LEU A 99 -10.42 -3.66 8.21
N ALA A 100 -10.87 -2.65 8.95
CA ALA A 100 -10.95 -2.65 10.40
C ALA A 100 -12.08 -3.55 10.94
N ARG A 101 -13.16 -3.73 10.18
CA ARG A 101 -14.26 -4.64 10.54
C ARG A 101 -13.95 -6.10 10.23
N MET A 102 -12.89 -6.38 9.50
CA MET A 102 -12.48 -7.76 9.22
C MET A 102 -11.93 -8.44 10.48
N PRO A 103 -12.11 -9.76 10.64
CA PRO A 103 -11.36 -10.52 11.64
C PRO A 103 -9.85 -10.35 11.43
N GLU A 104 -9.10 -10.19 12.52
CA GLU A 104 -7.65 -9.97 12.49
C GLU A 104 -6.92 -11.07 11.67
N SER A 105 -7.35 -12.33 11.78
CA SER A 105 -6.80 -13.44 11.00
C SER A 105 -7.03 -13.31 9.49
N ALA A 106 -8.13 -12.68 9.08
CA ALA A 106 -8.41 -12.37 7.68
C ALA A 106 -7.57 -11.17 7.21
N PHE A 107 -7.46 -10.13 8.04
CA PHE A 107 -6.61 -8.97 7.77
C PHE A 107 -5.13 -9.37 7.57
N ARG A 108 -4.57 -10.16 8.49
CA ARG A 108 -3.20 -10.70 8.39
C ARG A 108 -2.95 -11.57 7.16
N ARG A 109 -3.99 -12.22 6.62
CA ARG A 109 -3.89 -12.99 5.36
C ARG A 109 -3.76 -12.08 4.14
N LEU A 110 -4.33 -10.88 4.16
CA LEU A 110 -4.18 -9.90 3.07
C LEU A 110 -2.77 -9.31 3.03
N LEU A 111 -2.11 -9.21 4.19
CA LEU A 111 -0.76 -8.66 4.34
C LEU A 111 0.34 -9.65 3.94
N ARG A 112 0.04 -10.96 3.95
CA ARG A 112 1.03 -11.97 3.53
C ARG A 112 1.27 -11.86 2.03
N PRO A 113 2.54 -11.74 1.58
CA PRO A 113 2.84 -11.89 0.17
C PRO A 113 2.34 -13.28 -0.25
N ALA A 114 1.63 -13.34 -1.38
CA ALA A 114 1.20 -14.61 -1.94
C ALA A 114 2.43 -15.49 -2.09
N LYS A 115 2.55 -16.54 -1.26
CA LYS A 115 3.59 -17.56 -1.43
C LYS A 115 3.31 -18.22 -2.78
N SER A 116 3.87 -17.68 -3.86
CA SER A 116 3.90 -18.36 -5.15
C SER A 116 4.73 -19.63 -4.95
N PRO A 117 4.15 -20.84 -5.11
CA PRO A 117 4.91 -22.08 -5.00
C PRO A 117 5.87 -22.30 -6.19
N SER A 118 5.93 -21.39 -7.16
CA SER A 118 6.49 -21.68 -8.49
C SER A 118 7.91 -21.13 -8.75
N ALA A 119 8.52 -20.38 -7.83
CA ALA A 119 9.81 -19.74 -8.11
C ALA A 119 11.03 -20.66 -7.94
N LYS A 120 10.91 -21.79 -7.22
CA LYS A 120 12.08 -22.67 -6.95
C LYS A 120 12.34 -23.74 -7.99
N LYS A 121 11.33 -24.22 -8.75
CA LYS A 121 11.55 -25.26 -9.78
C LYS A 121 12.17 -24.74 -11.08
N GLY A 122 11.89 -23.49 -11.47
CA GLY A 122 12.45 -22.89 -12.68
C GLY A 122 13.95 -22.60 -12.59
N PHE A 123 14.41 -22.10 -11.43
CA PHE A 123 15.83 -21.77 -11.23
C PHE A 123 16.73 -23.01 -11.13
N GLU A 124 16.23 -24.12 -10.57
CA GLU A 124 17.00 -25.37 -10.47
C GLU A 124 17.15 -26.06 -11.84
N ALA A 125 16.11 -25.99 -12.69
CA ALA A 125 16.16 -26.52 -14.06
C ALA A 125 17.15 -25.74 -14.95
N VAL A 126 17.17 -24.42 -14.86
CA VAL A 126 18.12 -23.57 -15.62
C VAL A 126 19.55 -23.76 -15.12
N ARG A 127 19.76 -23.93 -13.81
CA ARG A 127 21.09 -24.17 -13.23
C ARG A 127 21.66 -25.54 -13.61
N ARG A 128 20.82 -26.56 -13.85
CA ARG A 128 21.25 -27.86 -14.39
C ARG A 128 21.57 -27.80 -15.89
N LEU A 129 20.95 -26.91 -16.65
CA LEU A 129 21.20 -26.73 -18.09
C LEU A 129 22.44 -25.89 -18.41
N MET A 130 22.92 -25.07 -17.47
CA MET A 130 24.12 -24.23 -17.62
C MET A 130 25.35 -24.75 -16.86
N ALA A 131 25.29 -25.95 -16.28
CA ALA A 131 26.48 -26.57 -15.70
C ALA A 131 27.42 -27.04 -16.84
N PRO A 132 28.69 -26.63 -16.86
CA PRO A 132 29.62 -27.07 -17.90
C PRO A 132 29.84 -28.58 -17.80
N PRO A 133 29.99 -29.29 -18.93
CA PRO A 133 30.21 -30.73 -18.92
C PRO A 133 31.51 -31.04 -18.15
N GLU A 134 31.40 -31.86 -17.11
CA GLU A 134 32.56 -32.39 -16.40
C GLU A 134 33.50 -33.04 -17.42
N LYS A 135 34.74 -32.57 -17.49
CA LYS A 135 35.78 -33.18 -18.29
C LYS A 135 36.05 -34.57 -17.73
N THR A 136 35.49 -35.59 -18.40
CA THR A 136 35.84 -36.99 -18.20
C THR A 136 37.34 -37.17 -18.35
N LYS A 137 38.08 -37.24 -17.24
CA LYS A 137 39.48 -37.67 -17.23
C LYS A 137 39.52 -39.12 -17.67
N ARG A 138 39.74 -39.37 -18.97
CA ARG A 138 40.16 -40.67 -19.47
C ARG A 138 41.53 -40.98 -18.86
N ARG A 139 41.56 -41.92 -17.91
CA ARG A 139 42.79 -42.62 -17.52
C ARG A 139 43.30 -43.36 -18.76
N ILE A 140 44.35 -42.84 -19.37
CA ILE A 140 45.18 -43.62 -20.29
C ILE A 140 46.14 -44.40 -19.39
N GLY A 141 45.93 -45.71 -19.31
CA GLY A 141 46.85 -46.62 -18.64
C GLY A 141 48.16 -46.69 -19.42
N PHE A 142 49.27 -46.48 -18.73
CA PHE A 142 50.59 -46.92 -19.19
C PHE A 142 50.81 -48.33 -18.61
N VAL A 143 50.89 -49.33 -19.49
CA VAL A 143 51.42 -50.66 -19.18
C VAL A 143 52.93 -50.58 -19.42
N GLN A 144 53.68 -51.20 -18.51
CA GLN A 144 55.15 -51.23 -18.44
C GLN A 144 55.80 -51.84 -19.68
#